data_AF-A0A7Z1AUQ9-F1
#
_entry.id   AF-A0A7Z1AUQ9-F1
#
_cell.length_a   1.000
_cell.length_b   1.000
_cell.length_c   1.000
_cell.angle_alpha   90.00
_cell.angle_beta   90.00
_cell.angle_gamma   90.00
#
_symmetry.space_group_name_H-M   'P 1'
#
loop_
_entity.id
_entity.type
_entity.pdbx_description
1 polymer ?
#
loop_
_entity_poly.entity_id
_entity_poly.type
_entity_poly.pdbx_seq_one_letter_code
_entity_poly.pdbx_strand_id
1 'polypeptide(L)' 'MERLDELAAYRAARVHMFYLPGVATRDHLRYLVETNLHDIVMYATERNPDVWRITDNGVARFAPRTRRRLPG' A
#
# COMPACT_ATOMS: atom_id res chain seq x y z
N MET A 1 -10.72 12.82 6.17
CA MET A 1 -11.22 12.18 4.93
C MET A 1 -10.24 12.42 3.76
N GLU A 2 -8.98 12.80 4.02
CA GLU A 2 -7.99 13.24 3.01
C GLU A 2 -7.26 12.11 2.27
N ARG A 3 -7.36 10.86 2.76
CA ARG A 3 -6.51 9.76 2.27
C ARG A 3 -6.90 9.22 0.89
N LEU A 4 -8.14 9.42 0.45
CA LEU A 4 -8.61 8.87 -0.85
C LEU A 4 -8.21 9.76 -2.02
N ASP A 5 -8.29 11.08 -1.85
CA ASP A 5 -7.92 12.04 -2.89
C ASP A 5 -6.40 12.05 -3.10
N GLU A 6 -5.65 11.93 -2.02
CA GLU A 6 -4.19 11.76 -2.05
C GLU A 6 -3.78 10.48 -2.79
N LEU A 7 -4.46 9.36 -2.50
CA LEU A 7 -4.26 8.11 -3.24
C LEU A 7 -4.60 8.21 -4.72
N ALA A 8 -5.67 8.94 -5.06
CA ALA A 8 -6.04 9.19 -6.45
C ALA A 8 -4.98 10.04 -7.16
N ALA A 9 -4.41 11.04 -6.48
CA ALA A 9 -3.33 11.88 -7.02
C ALA A 9 -2.05 11.06 -7.29
N TYR A 10 -1.65 10.17 -6.37
CA TYR A 10 -0.51 9.28 -6.59
C TYR A 10 -0.72 8.32 -7.76
N ARG A 11 -1.93 7.75 -7.88
CA ARG A 11 -2.28 6.91 -9.03
C ARG A 11 -2.26 7.69 -10.35
N ALA A 12 -2.77 8.92 -10.36
CA ALA A 12 -2.71 9.81 -11.52
C ALA A 12 -1.26 10.17 -11.90
N ALA A 13 -0.40 10.36 -10.90
CA ALA A 13 1.03 10.58 -11.06
C ALA A 13 1.81 9.31 -11.43
N ARG A 14 1.12 8.16 -11.57
CA ARG A 14 1.69 6.84 -11.87
C ARG A 14 2.73 6.36 -10.85
N VAL A 15 2.50 6.69 -9.59
CA VAL A 15 3.35 6.29 -8.46
C VAL A 15 2.75 5.06 -7.77
N HIS A 16 3.57 4.03 -7.57
CA HIS A 16 3.23 2.91 -6.68
C HIS A 16 3.38 3.34 -5.22
N MET A 17 2.39 3.05 -4.39
CA MET A 17 2.42 3.41 -2.97
C MET A 17 2.42 2.16 -2.10
N PHE A 18 3.33 2.11 -1.12
CA PHE A 18 3.45 1.00 -0.17
C PHE A 18 3.17 1.49 1.25
N TYR A 19 2.14 0.94 1.88
CA TYR A 19 1.77 1.24 3.26
C TYR A 19 2.39 0.26 4.23
N LEU A 20 3.01 0.82 5.28
CA LEU A 20 3.57 0.08 6.40
C LEU A 20 2.64 0.15 7.62
N PRO A 21 2.73 -0.79 8.57
CA PRO A 21 1.97 -0.74 9.81
C PRO A 21 2.31 0.50 10.65
N GLY A 22 1.30 1.25 11.10
CA GLY A 22 1.49 2.54 11.78
C GLY A 22 2.08 2.47 13.21
N VAL A 23 2.14 1.28 13.81
CA VAL A 23 2.71 1.05 15.16
C VAL A 23 4.05 0.29 15.12
N ALA A 24 4.64 0.16 13.93
CA ALA A 24 5.91 -0.54 13.72
C ALA A 24 7.11 0.23 14.29
N THR A 25 8.03 -0.49 14.94
CA THR A 25 9.36 0.06 15.29
C THR A 25 10.20 0.24 14.02
N ARG A 26 11.26 1.07 14.08
CA ARG A 26 12.17 1.26 12.94
C ARG A 26 12.74 -0.07 12.44
N ASP A 27 13.15 -0.94 13.36
CA ASP A 27 13.76 -2.23 12.99
C ASP A 27 12.70 -3.18 12.40
N HIS A 28 11.44 -3.09 12.84
CA HIS A 28 10.34 -3.82 12.20
C HIS A 28 10.02 -3.29 10.81
N LEU A 29 10.03 -1.97 10.60
CA LEU A 29 9.89 -1.37 9.27
C LEU A 29 11.01 -1.82 8.33
N ARG A 30 12.25 -1.82 8.82
CA ARG A 30 13.41 -2.31 8.07
C ARG A 30 13.24 -3.77 7.69
N TYR A 31 12.89 -4.62 8.66
CA TYR A 31 12.62 -6.04 8.44
C TYR A 31 11.54 -6.25 7.37
N LEU A 32 10.41 -5.56 7.49
CA LEU A 32 9.31 -5.65 6.53
C LEU A 32 9.75 -5.27 5.11
N VAL A 33 10.53 -4.19 4.95
CA VAL A 33 11.04 -3.77 3.64
C VAL A 33 12.04 -4.78 3.10
N GLU A 34 12.99 -5.24 3.91
CA GLU A 34 14.03 -6.18 3.49
C GLU A 34 13.43 -7.54 3.10
N THR A 35 12.49 -8.08 3.89
CA THR A 35 11.81 -9.35 3.62
C THR A 35 10.92 -9.30 2.38
N ASN A 36 10.32 -8.14 2.09
CA ASN A 36 9.41 -7.98 0.96
C ASN A 36 10.05 -7.25 -0.25
N LEU A 37 11.37 -7.04 -0.23
CA LEU A 37 12.06 -6.20 -1.22
C LEU A 37 11.84 -6.68 -2.66
N HIS A 38 11.88 -8.00 -2.87
CA HIS A 38 11.64 -8.62 -4.16
C HIS A 38 10.27 -8.21 -4.73
N ASP A 39 9.21 -8.36 -3.93
CA ASP A 39 7.85 -8.04 -4.33
C ASP A 39 7.64 -6.55 -4.53
N ILE A 40 8.22 -5.72 -3.64
CA ILE A 40 8.19 -4.26 -3.78
C ILE A 40 8.80 -3.83 -5.12
N VAL A 41 9.96 -4.37 -5.49
CA VAL A 41 10.63 -4.07 -6.77
C VAL A 41 9.78 -4.57 -7.94
N MET A 42 9.30 -5.81 -7.87
CA MET A 42 8.47 -6.40 -8.91
C MET A 42 7.23 -5.54 -9.19
N TYR A 43 6.46 -5.19 -8.15
CA TYR A 43 5.29 -4.34 -8.28
C TYR A 43 5.65 -2.92 -8.72
N ALA A 44 6.73 -2.33 -8.22
CA ALA A 44 7.17 -0.99 -8.62
C ALA A 44 7.49 -0.89 -10.12
N THR A 45 7.89 -2.00 -10.75
CA THR A 45 8.16 -2.06 -12.20
C THR A 45 6.93 -2.36 -13.05
N GLU A 46 5.78 -2.71 -12.43
CA GLU A 46 4.55 -2.93 -13.17
C GLU A 46 4.03 -1.65 -13.80
N ARG A 47 3.48 -1.77 -15.01
CA ARG A 47 2.94 -0.63 -15.78
C ARG A 47 1.70 -0.02 -15.14
N ASN A 48 1.03 -0.77 -14.27
CA ASN A 48 -0.23 -0.39 -13.63
C ASN A 48 0.06 0.08 -12.19
N PRO A 49 0.08 1.40 -11.93
CA PRO A 49 0.32 1.93 -10.59
C PRO A 49 -0.79 1.50 -9.63
N ASP A 50 -0.42 0.97 -8.47
CA ASP A 50 -1.37 0.60 -7.44
C ASP A 50 -0.86 0.92 -6.03
N VAL A 51 -1.76 0.69 -5.07
CA VAL A 51 -1.56 0.89 -3.66
C VAL A 51 -1.48 -0.47 -3.02
N TRP A 52 -0.40 -0.69 -2.30
CA TRP A 52 -0.04 -1.95 -1.68
C TRP A 52 0.15 -1.75 -0.19
N ARG A 53 -0.09 -2.80 0.59
CA ARG A 53 0.17 -2.86 2.02
C ARG A 53 1.21 -3.92 2.27
N ILE A 54 2.31 -3.55 2.92
CA ILE A 54 3.32 -4.49 3.36
C ILE A 54 2.84 -5.11 4.67
N THR A 55 2.86 -6.43 4.74
CA THR A 55 2.49 -7.23 5.90
C THR A 55 3.62 -8.20 6.24
N ASP A 56 3.56 -8.80 7.44
CA ASP A 56 4.52 -9.83 7.85
C ASP A 56 4.54 -11.05 6.91
N ASN A 57 3.44 -11.28 6.19
CA ASN A 57 3.26 -12.44 5.32
C ASN A 57 3.46 -12.13 3.83
N GLY A 58 3.79 -10.88 3.45
CA GLY A 58 3.87 -10.48 2.05
C GLY A 58 3.31 -9.10 1.76
N VAL A 59 3.36 -8.72 0.49
CA VAL A 59 2.72 -7.52 -0.04
C VAL A 59 1.30 -7.85 -0.50
N ALA A 60 0.30 -7.10 0.00
CA ALA A 60 -1.10 -7.29 -0.33
C ALA A 60 -1.70 -6.02 -0.96
N ARG A 61 -2.55 -6.17 -1.97
CA ARG A 61 -3.23 -5.04 -2.61
C ARG A 61 -4.10 -4.30 -1.60
N PHE A 62 -4.00 -2.97 -1.57
CA PHE A 62 -4.81 -2.16 -0.68
C PHE A 62 -6.22 -2.00 -1.27
N ALA A 63 -7.18 -2.72 -0.70
CA ALA A 63 -8.60 -2.49 -0.95
C ALA A 63 -9.12 -1.47 0.07
N PRO A 64 -9.45 -0.22 -0.33
CA PRO A 64 -10.19 0.67 0.57
C PRO A 64 -11.51 -0.04 0.88
N ARG A 65 -11.80 -0.28 2.16
CA ARG A 65 -13.13 -0.76 2.56
C ARG A 65 -14.12 0.29 2.08
N THR A 66 -14.78 0.06 0.96
CA THR A 66 -15.97 0.79 0.59
C THR A 66 -16.89 0.64 1.78
N ARG A 67 -17.16 1.72 2.51
CA ARG A 67 -18.29 1.74 3.44
C ARG A 67 -19.50 1.40 2.60
N ARG A 68 -19.93 0.14 2.65
CA ARG A 68 -21.23 -0.29 2.15
C ARG A 68 -22.23 0.62 2.86
N ARG A 69 -22.80 1.59 2.13
CA ARG A 69 -23.97 2.32 2.63
C ARG A 69 -25.01 1.24 2.89
N LEU A 70 -25.26 0.95 4.17
CA LEU A 70 -26.45 0.21 4.56
C LEU A 70 -27.63 1.08 4.10
N PRO A 71 -28.58 0.57 3.31
CA PRO A 71 -29.81 1.29 3.07
C PRO A 71 -30.53 1.43 4.41
N GLY A 72 -30.82 2.69 4.77
CA GLY A 72 -31.77 3.00 5.84
C GLY A 72 -33.20 2.94 5.34
#